data_AF-L9VX68-F1
#
_entry.id   AF-L9VX68-F1
#
_cell.length_a   1.000
_cell.length_b   1.000
_cell.length_c   1.000
_cell.angle_alpha   90.00
_cell.angle_beta   90.00
_cell.angle_gamma   90.00
#
_symmetry.space_group_name_H-M   'P 1'
#
loop_
_entity.id
_entity.type
_entity.pdbx_description
1 polymer ?
#
loop_
_entity_poly.entity_id
_entity_poly.type
_entity_poly.pdbx_seq_one_letter_code
_entity_poly.pdbx_strand_id
1 'polypeptide(L)'
;MTTDRNVYGTDLEPCSTDPSTGFLRDGCCRRVESDRGRHEICAVMTEEFLRFSSAQGNDLVTPKPEFEFPGLESGDRWCLCLGRWLEAEEAGCAPPVVLEATHEAVLRDVEPDLLREYEYERGEHGGGDADKASTDGFGTE
;
A
#
# COMPACT_ATOMS: atom_id res chain seq x y z
N MET A 1 4.91 13.02 -18.87
CA MET A 1 4.80 12.54 -17.49
C MET A 1 4.61 11.04 -17.59
N THR A 2 5.58 10.26 -17.15
CA THR A 2 5.40 8.80 -17.02
C THR A 2 4.52 8.58 -15.80
N THR A 3 3.28 8.14 -16.03
CA THR A 3 2.39 7.71 -14.95
C THR A 3 2.97 6.43 -14.34
N ASP A 4 3.03 6.37 -13.02
CA ASP A 4 3.35 5.13 -12.30
C ASP A 4 2.27 4.09 -12.61
N ARG A 5 2.68 2.84 -12.84
CA ARG A 5 1.75 1.76 -13.23
C ARG A 5 1.67 0.69 -12.17
N ASN A 6 0.49 0.09 -12.04
CA ASN A 6 0.26 -1.05 -11.18
C ASN A 6 0.60 -2.38 -11.87
N VAL A 7 0.49 -3.50 -11.15
CA VAL A 7 0.80 -4.84 -11.68
C VAL A 7 -0.08 -5.29 -12.86
N TYR A 8 -1.22 -4.62 -13.08
CA TYR A 8 -2.06 -4.83 -14.26
C TYR A 8 -1.62 -4.02 -15.48
N GLY A 9 -0.62 -3.14 -15.31
CA GLY A 9 -0.14 -2.25 -16.35
C GLY A 9 -1.03 -1.02 -16.58
N THR A 10 -2.02 -0.78 -15.72
CA THR A 10 -2.84 0.43 -15.69
C THR A 10 -2.24 1.47 -14.74
N ASP A 11 -2.87 2.63 -14.60
CA ASP A 11 -2.42 3.67 -13.67
C ASP A 11 -2.40 3.15 -12.22
N LEU A 12 -1.38 3.56 -11.46
CA LEU A 12 -1.21 3.19 -10.05
C LEU A 12 -2.24 3.91 -9.18
N GLU A 13 -3.09 3.15 -8.48
CA GLU A 13 -4.05 3.71 -7.53
C GLU A 13 -3.37 4.12 -6.20
N PRO A 14 -3.96 5.08 -5.47
CA PRO A 14 -3.55 5.36 -4.09
C PRO A 14 -3.73 4.15 -3.18
N CYS A 15 -2.73 3.86 -2.35
CA CYS A 15 -2.79 2.79 -1.36
C CYS A 15 -3.54 3.23 -0.09
N SER A 16 -3.10 4.34 0.52
CA SER A 16 -3.72 4.93 1.72
C SER A 16 -3.33 6.39 1.92
N THR A 17 -4.29 7.24 2.27
CA THR A 17 -4.04 8.64 2.65
C THR A 17 -4.24 8.91 4.15
N ASP A 18 -4.86 7.99 4.86
CA ASP A 18 -5.09 8.04 6.31
C ASP A 18 -5.07 6.62 6.88
N PRO A 19 -3.94 6.14 7.44
CA PRO A 19 -2.68 6.86 7.57
C PRO A 19 -1.99 7.08 6.21
N SER A 20 -1.33 8.23 6.02
CA SER A 20 -0.59 8.51 4.78
C SER A 20 0.61 7.58 4.65
N THR A 21 0.67 6.84 3.53
CA THR A 21 1.69 5.84 3.27
C THR A 21 2.61 6.21 2.10
N GLY A 22 3.45 5.27 1.68
CA GLY A 22 4.44 5.44 0.63
C GLY A 22 5.73 6.06 1.14
N PHE A 23 6.83 5.80 0.42
CA PHE A 23 8.16 6.32 0.77
C PHE A 23 8.19 7.86 0.78
N LEU A 24 7.43 8.50 -0.12
CA LEU A 24 7.31 9.96 -0.20
C LEU A 24 6.18 10.54 0.67
N ARG A 25 5.44 9.70 1.42
CA ARG A 25 4.25 10.09 2.21
C ARG A 25 3.15 10.77 1.39
N ASP A 26 2.97 10.32 0.15
CA ASP A 26 1.97 10.82 -0.80
C ASP A 26 0.80 9.84 -1.01
N GLY A 27 0.79 8.74 -0.26
CA GLY A 27 -0.23 7.72 -0.29
C GLY A 27 -0.11 6.68 -1.40
N CYS A 28 0.92 6.73 -2.25
CA CYS A 28 1.12 5.79 -3.35
C CYS A 28 2.37 4.91 -3.13
N CYS A 29 2.30 3.63 -3.49
CA CYS A 29 3.44 2.71 -3.43
C CYS A 29 4.33 2.81 -4.68
N ARG A 30 4.66 4.04 -5.08
CA ARG A 30 5.40 4.30 -6.31
C ARG A 30 6.87 3.91 -6.19
N ARG A 31 7.49 3.63 -7.32
CA ARG A 31 8.93 3.38 -7.37
C ARG A 31 9.71 4.69 -7.20
N VAL A 32 10.65 4.69 -6.26
CA VAL A 32 11.56 5.81 -6.03
C VAL A 32 13.00 5.29 -6.07
N GLU A 33 13.85 5.89 -6.90
CA GLU A 33 15.23 5.42 -7.10
C GLU A 33 16.07 5.43 -5.81
N SER A 34 15.80 6.36 -4.89
CA SER A 34 16.47 6.46 -3.59
C SER A 34 15.88 5.54 -2.52
N ASP A 35 14.72 4.93 -2.75
CA ASP A 35 14.09 4.02 -1.80
C ASP A 35 14.72 2.62 -1.89
N ARG A 36 15.70 2.38 -1.01
CA ARG A 36 16.35 1.07 -0.89
C ARG A 36 15.42 -0.02 -0.36
N GLY A 37 14.38 0.35 0.39
CA GLY A 37 13.40 -0.58 0.94
C GLY A 37 12.43 -1.09 -0.12
N ARG A 38 12.26 -0.33 -1.22
CA ARG A 38 11.28 -0.59 -2.28
C ARG A 38 9.88 -0.76 -1.69
N HIS A 39 9.32 0.31 -1.15
CA HIS A 39 7.97 0.39 -0.61
C HIS A 39 6.93 0.39 -1.75
N GLU A 40 6.91 -0.70 -2.50
CA GLU A 40 6.22 -0.84 -3.79
C GLU A 40 4.99 -1.78 -3.71
N ILE A 41 4.79 -2.47 -2.58
CA ILE A 41 3.64 -3.36 -2.34
C ILE A 41 2.62 -2.66 -1.44
N CYS A 42 1.40 -2.44 -1.94
CA CYS A 42 0.29 -2.01 -1.09
C CYS A 42 -0.33 -3.22 -0.41
N ALA A 43 -0.09 -3.39 0.89
CA ALA A 43 -0.61 -4.51 1.65
C ALA A 43 -1.65 -4.06 2.68
N VAL A 44 -2.58 -4.95 3.01
CA VAL A 44 -3.55 -4.80 4.11
C VAL A 44 -3.00 -5.51 5.33
N MET A 45 -2.65 -4.75 6.36
CA MET A 45 -2.02 -5.28 7.56
C MET A 45 -2.93 -6.32 8.22
N THR A 46 -2.33 -7.44 8.62
CA THR A 46 -2.98 -8.46 9.44
C THR A 46 -2.29 -8.52 10.80
N GLU A 47 -3.03 -8.94 11.83
CA GLU A 47 -2.43 -9.13 13.17
C GLU A 47 -1.26 -10.13 13.14
N GLU A 48 -1.38 -11.18 12.33
CA GLU A 48 -0.33 -12.19 12.13
C GLU A 48 0.93 -11.58 11.51
N PHE A 49 0.77 -10.83 10.41
CA PHE A 49 1.88 -10.15 9.76
C PHE A 49 2.55 -9.14 10.70
N LEU A 50 1.78 -8.30 11.41
CA LEU A 50 2.35 -7.28 12.29
C LEU A 50 3.18 -7.91 13.42
N ARG A 51 2.71 -9.03 14.00
CA ARG A 51 3.46 -9.79 15.00
C ARG A 51 4.73 -10.39 14.41
N PHE A 52 4.64 -11.02 13.24
CA PHE A 52 5.79 -11.57 12.54
C PHE A 52 6.83 -10.49 12.20
N SER A 53 6.40 -9.39 11.60
CA SER A 53 7.25 -8.28 11.18
C SER A 53 8.03 -7.70 12.35
N SER A 54 7.35 -7.48 13.49
CA SER A 54 7.98 -7.02 14.72
C SER A 54 9.04 -8.02 15.23
N ALA A 55 8.74 -9.32 15.21
CA ALA A 55 9.68 -10.37 15.59
C ALA A 55 10.93 -10.43 14.66
N GLN A 56 10.79 -10.05 13.38
CA GLN A 56 11.90 -9.91 12.42
C GLN A 56 12.60 -8.54 12.49
N GLY A 57 12.31 -7.74 13.51
CA GLY A 57 12.94 -6.43 13.73
C GLY A 57 12.37 -5.31 12.88
N ASN A 58 11.21 -5.51 12.23
CA ASN A 58 10.46 -4.49 11.52
C ASN A 58 9.20 -4.12 12.31
N ASP A 59 9.38 -3.32 13.37
CA ASP A 59 8.28 -2.85 14.20
C ASP A 59 7.45 -1.78 13.46
N LEU A 60 6.27 -2.21 13.01
CA LEU A 60 5.24 -1.42 12.36
C LEU A 60 4.06 -1.06 13.28
N VAL A 61 4.09 -1.45 14.56
CA VAL A 61 2.99 -1.19 15.50
C VAL A 61 3.30 0.01 16.39
N THR A 62 4.56 0.14 16.83
CA THR A 62 4.95 1.26 17.70
C THR A 62 4.95 2.58 16.91
N PRO A 63 4.19 3.61 17.34
CA PRO A 63 4.23 4.93 16.72
C PRO A 63 5.64 5.54 16.80
N LYS A 64 6.09 6.19 15.72
CA LYS A 64 7.36 6.93 15.65
C LYS A 64 7.09 8.34 15.12
N PRO A 65 6.68 9.29 15.98
CA PRO A 65 6.32 10.65 15.59
C PRO A 65 7.43 11.39 14.84
N GLU A 66 8.69 11.09 15.12
CA GLU A 66 9.86 11.66 14.45
C GLU A 66 9.96 11.28 12.95
N PHE A 67 9.23 10.24 12.52
CA PHE A 67 9.16 9.76 11.14
C PHE A 67 7.75 9.87 10.55
N GLU A 68 6.87 10.64 11.20
CA GLU A 68 5.45 10.77 10.83
C GLU A 68 4.79 9.40 10.66
N PHE A 69 5.15 8.47 11.54
CA PHE A 69 4.64 7.10 11.51
C PHE A 69 3.68 6.87 12.69
N PRO A 70 2.37 6.67 12.44
CA PRO A 70 1.37 6.58 13.49
C PRO A 70 1.38 5.24 14.25
N GLY A 71 2.10 4.23 13.74
CA GLY A 71 1.86 2.83 14.12
C GLY A 71 0.65 2.29 13.36
N LEU A 72 0.70 1.00 13.01
CA LEU A 72 -0.32 0.34 12.19
C LEU A 72 -1.09 -0.69 13.00
N GLU A 73 -2.36 -0.84 12.64
CA GLU A 73 -3.28 -1.83 13.16
C GLU A 73 -3.74 -2.78 12.04
N SER A 74 -4.39 -3.89 12.43
CA SER A 74 -4.96 -4.81 11.44
C SER A 74 -6.06 -4.11 10.64
N GLY A 75 -6.01 -4.24 9.32
CA GLY A 75 -6.91 -3.57 8.38
C GLY A 75 -6.32 -2.31 7.73
N ASP A 76 -5.25 -1.73 8.30
CA ASP A 76 -4.58 -0.59 7.68
C ASP A 76 -3.95 -0.98 6.34
N ARG A 77 -3.96 -0.05 5.39
CA ARG A 77 -3.23 -0.20 4.13
C ARG A 77 -1.89 0.50 4.23
N TRP A 78 -0.83 -0.18 3.84
CA TRP A 78 0.51 0.37 3.90
C TRP A 78 1.40 -0.11 2.76
N CYS A 79 2.23 0.80 2.24
CA CYS A 79 3.29 0.46 1.30
C CYS A 79 4.43 -0.26 2.04
N LEU A 80 4.49 -1.57 1.89
CA LEU A 80 5.52 -2.41 2.47
C LEU A 80 6.75 -2.51 1.57
N CYS A 81 7.92 -2.59 2.20
CA CYS A 81 9.14 -3.02 1.54
C CYS A 81 8.92 -4.39 0.88
N LEU A 82 9.22 -4.49 -0.42
CA LEU A 82 9.11 -5.75 -1.15
C LEU A 82 9.80 -6.92 -0.43
N GLY A 83 11.02 -6.70 0.05
CA GLY A 83 11.78 -7.74 0.76
C GLY A 83 11.13 -8.21 2.06
N ARG A 84 10.40 -7.34 2.76
CA ARG A 84 9.68 -7.70 4.00
C ARG A 84 8.39 -8.45 3.72
N TRP A 85 7.74 -8.16 2.60
CA TRP A 85 6.59 -8.94 2.16
C TRP A 85 7.03 -10.35 1.72
N LEU A 86 8.12 -10.48 0.96
CA LEU A 86 8.69 -11.77 0.57
C LEU A 86 9.11 -12.61 1.78
N GLU A 87 9.79 -12.01 2.76
CA GLU A 87 10.15 -12.70 4.02
C GLU A 87 8.91 -13.23 4.76
N ALA A 88 7.79 -12.50 4.72
CA ALA A 88 6.53 -12.95 5.33
C ALA A 88 5.84 -14.03 4.50
N GLU A 89 5.95 -13.98 3.17
CA GLU A 89 5.42 -15.00 2.24
C GLU A 89 6.12 -16.34 2.48
N GLU A 90 7.46 -16.36 2.53
CA GLU A 90 8.26 -17.55 2.84
C GLU A 90 7.92 -18.15 4.22
N ALA A 91 7.50 -17.30 5.16
CA ALA A 91 7.07 -17.70 6.50
C ALA A 91 5.58 -18.09 6.60
N GLY A 92 4.80 -17.95 5.52
CA GLY A 92 3.37 -18.28 5.46
C GLY A 92 2.47 -17.29 6.19
N CYS A 93 2.91 -16.04 6.35
CA CYS A 93 2.20 -14.97 7.07
C CYS A 93 2.14 -13.65 6.29
N ALA A 94 2.35 -13.71 4.96
CA ALA A 94 2.26 -12.54 4.11
C ALA A 94 0.84 -11.92 4.17
N PRO A 95 0.74 -10.60 4.32
CA PRO A 95 -0.54 -9.90 4.32
C PRO A 95 -1.13 -9.84 2.89
N PRO A 96 -2.46 -9.75 2.77
CA PRO A 96 -3.13 -9.52 1.49
C PRO A 96 -2.64 -8.26 0.79
N VAL A 97 -2.69 -8.23 -0.54
CA VAL A 97 -2.15 -7.19 -1.40
C VAL A 97 -3.25 -6.54 -2.23
N VAL A 98 -3.29 -5.20 -2.26
CA VAL A 98 -4.15 -4.44 -3.18
C VAL A 98 -3.40 -4.28 -4.49
N LEU A 99 -3.77 -5.07 -5.51
CA LEU A 99 -2.99 -5.17 -6.75
C LEU A 99 -3.04 -3.88 -7.57
N GLU A 100 -4.17 -3.17 -7.59
CA GLU A 100 -4.32 -1.89 -8.29
C GLU A 100 -3.44 -0.77 -7.71
N ALA A 101 -3.05 -0.89 -6.44
CA ALA A 101 -2.19 0.05 -5.72
C ALA A 101 -0.75 -0.47 -5.53
N THR A 102 -0.41 -1.61 -6.12
CA THR A 102 0.93 -2.22 -6.06
C THR A 102 1.68 -1.94 -7.36
N HIS A 103 2.89 -1.39 -7.26
CA HIS A 103 3.63 -0.91 -8.43
C HIS A 103 4.20 -2.04 -9.28
N GLU A 104 4.14 -1.93 -10.61
CA GLU A 104 4.53 -3.00 -11.56
C GLU A 104 5.98 -3.51 -11.38
N ALA A 105 6.84 -2.71 -10.75
CA ALA A 105 8.23 -3.07 -10.55
C ALA A 105 8.45 -4.30 -9.67
N VAL A 106 7.47 -4.66 -8.83
CA VAL A 106 7.52 -5.88 -8.01
C VAL A 106 7.54 -7.14 -8.87
N LEU A 107 7.01 -7.08 -10.09
CA LEU A 107 6.96 -8.21 -11.04
C LEU A 107 8.34 -8.66 -11.55
N ARG A 108 9.42 -7.93 -11.20
CA ARG A 108 10.79 -8.38 -11.44
C ARG A 108 11.24 -9.47 -10.47
N ASP A 109 10.58 -9.58 -9.32
CA ASP A 109 10.98 -10.42 -8.20
C ASP A 109 9.84 -11.36 -7.75
N VAL A 110 8.59 -10.99 -7.99
CA VAL A 110 7.39 -11.76 -7.61
C VAL A 110 6.61 -12.17 -8.85
N GLU A 111 6.23 -13.45 -8.93
CA GLU A 111 5.39 -13.93 -10.03
C GLU A 111 3.96 -13.35 -9.94
N PRO A 112 3.35 -12.95 -11.08
CA PRO A 112 1.99 -12.41 -11.07
C PRO A 112 0.96 -13.35 -10.45
N ASP A 113 1.10 -14.66 -10.63
CA ASP A 113 0.17 -15.64 -10.08
C ASP A 113 0.26 -15.71 -8.56
N LEU A 114 1.46 -15.64 -7.98
CA LEU A 114 1.66 -15.56 -6.53
C LEU A 114 0.99 -14.30 -5.96
N LEU A 115 1.16 -13.13 -6.60
CA LEU A 115 0.49 -11.91 -6.15
C LEU A 115 -1.05 -12.03 -6.15
N ARG A 116 -1.62 -12.75 -7.13
CA ARG A 116 -3.08 -13.01 -7.21
C ARG A 116 -3.58 -13.90 -6.09
N GLU A 117 -2.77 -14.86 -5.62
CA GLU A 117 -3.12 -15.69 -4.47
C GLU A 117 -3.30 -14.87 -3.18
N TYR A 118 -2.62 -13.73 -3.10
CA TYR A 118 -2.72 -12.78 -1.99
C TYR A 118 -3.62 -11.58 -2.29
N GLU A 119 -4.35 -11.56 -3.41
CA GLU A 119 -5.18 -10.41 -3.78
C GLU A 119 -6.20 -10.09 -2.68
N TYR A 120 -6.21 -8.83 -2.24
CA TYR A 120 -7.16 -8.36 -1.26
C TYR A 120 -8.52 -8.12 -1.90
N GLU A 121 -9.43 -9.06 -1.72
CA GLU A 121 -10.84 -8.88 -2.07
C GLU A 121 -11.49 -7.92 -1.06
N ARG A 122 -11.78 -6.68 -1.47
CA ARG A 122 -12.68 -5.81 -0.69
C ARG A 122 -14.04 -6.51 -0.60
N GLY A 123 -14.44 -6.94 0.58
CA GLY A 123 -15.84 -7.32 0.82
C GLY A 123 -16.75 -6.15 0.43
N GLU A 124 -17.85 -6.42 -0.29
CA GLU A 124 -18.79 -5.41 -0.84
C GLU A 124 -19.59 -4.62 0.22
N HIS A 125 -18.95 -4.04 1.24
CA HIS A 125 -19.62 -3.19 2.22
C HIS A 125 -18.73 -2.04 2.69
N GLY A 126 -19.00 -0.83 2.16
CA GLY A 126 -18.57 0.43 2.77
C GLY A 126 -18.19 1.52 1.77
N GLY A 127 -19.19 2.11 1.10
CA GLY A 127 -19.01 3.29 0.26
C GLY A 127 -18.57 4.53 1.05
N GLY A 128 -17.87 5.42 0.36
CA GLY A 128 -17.43 6.72 0.86
C GLY A 128 -16.81 7.53 -0.26
N ASP A 129 -17.65 7.94 -1.22
CA ASP A 129 -17.45 9.02 -2.18
C ASP A 129 -16.54 10.14 -1.65
N ALA A 130 -15.47 10.43 -2.39
CA ALA A 130 -14.82 11.73 -2.37
C ALA A 130 -14.33 12.09 -3.78
N ASP A 131 -15.22 12.06 -4.76
CA ASP A 131 -15.01 12.76 -6.02
C ASP A 131 -16.29 13.45 -6.48
N LYS A 132 -16.42 14.72 -6.08
CA LYS A 132 -17.05 15.78 -6.89
C LYS A 132 -16.35 17.11 -6.62
N ALA A 133 -15.25 17.33 -7.34
CA ALA A 133 -14.92 18.68 -7.77
C ALA A 133 -15.71 18.99 -9.05
N SER A 134 -16.60 19.98 -9.03
CA SER A 134 -16.92 20.84 -10.19
C SER A 134 -17.86 21.98 -9.77
N THR A 135 -17.26 23.17 -9.77
CA THR A 135 -17.73 24.46 -10.26
C THR A 135 -19.16 24.54 -10.81
N ASP A 136 -19.93 25.56 -10.40
CA ASP A 136 -20.42 26.60 -11.32
C ASP A 136 -21.17 27.70 -10.55
N GLY A 137 -20.90 28.95 -10.95
CA GLY A 137 -21.46 30.15 -10.34
C GLY A 137 -22.89 30.44 -10.79
N PHE A 138 -23.55 31.28 -10.00
CA PHE A 138 -24.72 32.03 -10.45
C PHE A 138 -24.73 33.41 -9.78
N GLY A 139 -24.61 34.45 -10.60
CA GLY A 139 -24.99 35.82 -10.23
C GLY A 139 -26.47 36.07 -10.54
N THR A 140 -26.90 37.32 -10.35
CA THR A 140 -28.26 37.90 -10.38
C THR A 140 -28.98 37.78 -9.03
N GLU A 141 -29.44 38.85 -8.38
CA GLU A 141 -29.76 40.24 -8.78
C GLU A 141 -29.31 41.26 -7.72
#